data_AF-A0AAR5NX28-F1
#
_entry.id   AF-A0AAR5NX28-F1
#
_cell.length_a   1.000
_cell.length_b   1.000
_cell.length_c   1.000
_cell.angle_alpha   90.00
_cell.angle_beta   90.00
_cell.angle_gamma   90.00
#
_symmetry.space_group_name_H-M   'P 1'
#
loop_
_entity.id
_entity.type
_entity.pdbx_description
1 polymer ?
#
loop_
_entity_poly.entity_id
_entity_poly.type
_entity_poly.pdbx_seq_one_letter_code
_entity_poly.pdbx_strand_id
1 'polypeptide(L)'
;MLTINQFIQFIKDNTIDYVDFDYSLWLTWCLTPLVVTFLLPVVIALLLYLSAFTLYIYKLHWGRLRTALITGDKWEAARKVVAIIWDAHGWIWHGFSILSDCMRVIPGTVQSCSKLLKEGNYLAIAPGGVYEAQFSLNYSLMWKRRLGFAKAALESKVPVIPIFTENLREAFRTMHLGRRLFLKLYTWTKLPFAPIYGGFPVKMVTHIGRPIYYEPDLSPEDLQMKVAASLEELIKTHQRIPGNILLSILDRIPYLRKRLKSGIVHRFV
;
A
#
# COMPACT_ATOMS: atom_id res chain seq x y z
N MET A 1 0.49 46.49 -2.76
CA MET A 1 0.51 45.39 -3.75
C MET A 1 1.90 45.35 -4.37
N LEU A 2 2.70 44.33 -4.07
CA LEU A 2 3.95 44.10 -4.80
C LEU A 2 3.59 43.80 -6.26
N THR A 3 4.15 44.58 -7.18
CA THR A 3 3.95 44.34 -8.62
C THR A 3 4.63 43.01 -8.98
N ILE A 4 4.07 42.26 -9.93
CA ILE A 4 4.60 40.97 -10.40
C ILE A 4 6.11 41.08 -10.74
N ASN A 5 6.54 42.23 -11.27
CA ASN A 5 7.94 42.51 -11.58
C ASN A 5 8.84 42.61 -10.34
N GLN A 6 8.34 43.12 -9.22
CA GLN A 6 9.10 43.17 -7.95
C GLN A 6 9.24 41.77 -7.33
N PHE A 7 8.22 40.92 -7.47
CA PHE A 7 8.29 39.54 -7.02
C PHE A 7 9.26 38.69 -7.87
N ILE A 8 9.27 38.91 -9.18
CA ILE A 8 10.22 38.24 -10.10
C ILE A 8 11.66 38.68 -9.80
N GLN A 9 11.90 39.97 -9.54
CA GLN A 9 13.24 40.44 -9.14
C GLN A 9 13.67 39.89 -7.79
N PHE A 10 12.78 39.86 -6.80
CA PHE A 10 13.09 39.26 -5.50
C PHE A 10 13.47 37.78 -5.60
N ILE A 11 12.82 37.00 -6.47
CA ILE A 11 13.18 35.60 -6.72
C ILE A 11 14.51 35.49 -7.46
N LYS A 12 14.76 36.34 -8.46
CA LYS A 12 16.05 36.36 -9.17
C LYS A 12 17.20 36.65 -8.20
N ASP A 13 17.09 37.71 -7.40
CA ASP A 13 18.16 38.16 -6.50
C ASP A 13 18.44 37.18 -5.36
N ASN A 14 17.44 36.37 -4.93
CA ASN A 14 17.63 35.40 -3.84
C ASN A 14 17.89 33.95 -4.31
N THR A 15 17.70 33.63 -5.60
CA THR A 15 17.84 32.25 -6.10
C THR A 15 19.02 32.09 -7.07
N ILE A 16 19.42 33.15 -7.78
CA ILE A 16 20.45 33.06 -8.83
C ILE A 16 21.86 32.93 -8.26
N ASP A 17 22.14 33.47 -7.07
CA ASP A 17 23.50 33.45 -6.50
C ASP A 17 23.90 32.09 -5.86
N TYR A 18 22.98 31.14 -5.70
CA TYR A 18 23.26 29.86 -5.02
C TYR A 18 23.15 28.61 -5.88
N VAL A 19 22.59 28.71 -7.08
CA VAL A 19 22.50 27.59 -8.01
C VAL A 19 23.02 28.07 -9.36
N ASP A 20 24.33 27.95 -9.53
CA ASP A 20 24.96 28.15 -10.83
C ASP A 20 24.23 27.32 -11.88
N PHE A 21 23.77 28.00 -12.93
CA PHE A 21 23.13 27.36 -14.08
C PHE A 21 24.07 26.29 -14.66
N ASP A 22 25.37 26.56 -14.66
CA ASP A 22 26.41 25.65 -15.10
C ASP A 22 26.54 24.43 -14.17
N TYR A 23 26.38 24.60 -12.86
CA TYR A 23 26.40 23.49 -11.90
C TYR A 23 25.18 22.58 -12.07
N SER A 24 24.01 23.17 -12.31
CA SER A 24 22.78 22.40 -12.59
C SER A 24 22.88 21.63 -13.90
N LEU A 25 23.46 22.24 -14.93
CA LEU A 25 23.70 21.61 -16.22
C LEU A 25 24.71 20.46 -16.06
N TRP A 26 25.84 20.70 -15.40
CA TRP A 26 26.86 19.70 -15.12
C TRP A 26 26.32 18.52 -14.32
N LEU A 27 25.55 18.78 -13.26
CA LEU A 27 24.93 17.75 -12.43
C LEU A 27 23.94 16.90 -13.25
N THR A 28 23.18 17.54 -14.15
CA THR A 28 22.26 16.82 -15.04
C THR A 28 23.02 15.93 -16.02
N TRP A 29 24.08 16.44 -16.65
CA TRP A 29 24.93 15.63 -17.55
C TRP A 29 25.63 14.47 -16.82
N CYS A 30 26.02 14.65 -15.56
CA CYS A 30 26.61 13.61 -14.73
C CYS A 30 25.59 12.52 -14.35
N LEU A 31 24.36 12.91 -13.99
CA LEU A 31 23.31 11.98 -13.55
C LEU A 31 22.55 11.32 -14.70
N THR A 32 22.51 11.93 -15.90
CA THR A 32 21.73 11.40 -17.03
C THR A 32 22.16 9.99 -17.45
N PRO A 33 23.46 9.65 -17.60
CA PRO A 33 23.89 8.29 -17.94
C PRO A 33 23.49 7.27 -16.88
N LEU A 34 23.55 7.64 -15.60
CA LEU A 34 23.12 6.79 -14.49
C LEU A 34 21.61 6.54 -14.55
N VAL A 35 20.81 7.60 -14.72
CA VAL A 35 19.35 7.46 -14.86
C VAL A 35 19.01 6.61 -16.08
N VAL A 36 19.63 6.84 -17.23
CA VAL A 36 19.39 6.06 -18.46
C VAL A 36 19.75 4.58 -18.25
N THR A 37 20.90 4.26 -17.67
CA THR A 37 21.33 2.86 -17.48
C THR A 37 20.41 2.05 -16.56
N PHE A 38 19.76 2.67 -15.57
CA PHE A 38 18.78 1.97 -14.71
C PHE A 38 17.33 2.06 -15.21
N LEU A 39 16.95 3.19 -15.81
CA LEU A 39 15.57 3.44 -16.22
C LEU A 39 15.26 2.81 -17.58
N LEU A 40 16.23 2.80 -18.51
CA LEU A 40 16.05 2.19 -19.84
C LEU A 40 15.76 0.69 -19.77
N PRO A 41 16.46 -0.14 -18.97
CA PRO A 41 16.11 -1.56 -18.82
C PRO A 41 14.71 -1.77 -18.24
N VAL A 42 14.28 -0.93 -17.30
CA VAL A 42 12.92 -1.00 -16.73
C VAL A 42 11.87 -0.65 -17.77
N VAL A 43 12.10 0.38 -18.57
CA VAL A 43 11.21 0.76 -19.69
C VAL A 43 11.17 -0.35 -20.74
N ILE A 44 12.31 -0.93 -21.11
CA ILE A 44 12.38 -2.06 -22.04
C ILE A 44 11.61 -3.26 -21.49
N ALA A 45 11.82 -3.64 -20.23
CA ALA A 45 11.09 -4.73 -19.60
C ALA A 45 9.57 -4.46 -19.63
N LEU A 46 9.15 -3.24 -19.27
CA LEU A 46 7.75 -2.83 -19.31
C LEU A 46 7.16 -2.93 -20.72
N LEU A 47 7.89 -2.48 -21.75
CA LEU A 47 7.49 -2.60 -23.14
C LEU A 47 7.39 -4.07 -23.58
N LEU A 48 8.35 -4.92 -23.20
CA LEU A 48 8.33 -6.35 -23.49
C LEU A 48 7.13 -7.04 -22.84
N TYR A 49 6.82 -6.71 -21.58
CA TYR A 49 5.64 -7.25 -20.89
C TYR A 49 4.33 -6.74 -21.50
N LEU A 50 4.26 -5.48 -21.93
CA LEU A 50 3.12 -4.96 -22.68
C LEU A 50 2.94 -5.70 -24.01
N SER A 51 4.02 -5.90 -24.77
CA SER A 51 3.99 -6.68 -26.01
C SER A 51 3.58 -8.14 -25.78
N ALA A 52 4.12 -8.79 -24.75
CA ALA A 52 3.73 -10.15 -24.36
C ALA A 52 2.26 -10.23 -23.94
N PHE A 53 1.76 -9.23 -23.21
CA PHE A 53 0.35 -9.12 -22.85
C PHE A 53 -0.55 -8.96 -24.09
N THR A 54 -0.17 -8.10 -25.04
CA THR A 54 -0.87 -7.97 -26.33
C THR A 54 -0.86 -9.27 -27.11
N LEU A 55 0.28 -9.97 -27.16
CA LEU A 55 0.39 -11.28 -27.83
C LEU A 55 -0.39 -12.38 -27.10
N TYR A 56 -0.51 -12.32 -25.78
CA TYR A 56 -1.30 -13.26 -24.99
C TYR A 56 -2.79 -13.07 -25.25
N ILE A 57 -3.27 -11.82 -25.23
CA ILE A 57 -4.65 -11.48 -25.63
C ILE A 57 -4.90 -11.91 -27.07
N TYR A 58 -3.96 -11.60 -27.97
CA TYR A 58 -4.03 -12.04 -29.36
C TYR A 58 -4.13 -13.56 -29.46
N LYS A 59 -3.30 -14.33 -28.75
CA LYS A 59 -3.34 -15.81 -28.74
C LYS A 59 -4.66 -16.34 -28.18
N LEU A 60 -5.18 -15.75 -27.11
CA LEU A 60 -6.43 -16.14 -26.46
C LEU A 60 -7.64 -15.93 -27.39
N HIS A 61 -7.64 -14.87 -28.19
CA HIS A 61 -8.73 -14.52 -29.09
C HIS A 61 -8.42 -14.70 -30.59
N TRP A 62 -7.30 -15.36 -30.93
CA TRP A 62 -6.75 -15.44 -32.29
C TRP A 62 -7.74 -16.05 -33.29
N GLY A 63 -8.49 -17.07 -32.87
CA GLY A 63 -9.51 -17.70 -33.71
C GLY A 63 -10.61 -16.72 -34.15
N ARG A 64 -11.02 -15.78 -33.29
CA ARG A 64 -12.02 -14.75 -33.62
C ARG A 64 -11.41 -13.58 -34.39
N LEU A 65 -10.17 -13.22 -34.07
CA LEU A 65 -9.44 -12.13 -34.74
C LEU A 65 -9.11 -12.48 -36.20
N ARG A 66 -8.66 -13.72 -36.44
CA ARG A 66 -8.28 -14.20 -37.77
C ARG A 66 -9.47 -14.20 -38.71
N THR A 67 -10.63 -14.66 -38.26
CA THR A 67 -11.86 -14.61 -39.08
C THR A 67 -12.23 -13.17 -39.40
N ALA A 68 -12.19 -12.27 -38.41
CA ALA A 68 -12.52 -10.86 -38.59
C ALA A 68 -11.58 -10.09 -39.54
N LEU A 69 -10.28 -10.38 -39.50
CA LEU A 69 -9.28 -9.77 -40.38
C LEU A 69 -9.36 -10.29 -41.82
N ILE A 70 -9.87 -11.52 -42.02
CA ILE A 70 -10.00 -12.16 -43.33
C ILE A 70 -11.33 -11.78 -44.00
N THR A 71 -12.41 -11.55 -43.25
CA THR A 71 -13.75 -11.32 -43.82
C THR A 71 -14.25 -9.87 -43.81
N GLY A 72 -13.61 -8.92 -43.10
CA GLY A 72 -14.23 -7.63 -42.77
C GLY A 72 -13.44 -6.36 -43.17
N ASP A 73 -14.18 -5.26 -43.35
CA ASP A 73 -13.66 -3.89 -43.51
C ASP A 73 -12.71 -3.51 -42.36
N LYS A 74 -11.71 -2.66 -42.62
CA LYS A 74 -10.65 -2.25 -41.67
C LYS A 74 -11.23 -1.72 -40.36
N TRP A 75 -12.38 -1.03 -40.44
CA TRP A 75 -13.09 -0.50 -39.28
C TRP A 75 -13.76 -1.57 -38.43
N GLU A 76 -14.21 -2.68 -39.05
CA GLU A 76 -14.79 -3.81 -38.32
C GLU A 76 -13.72 -4.59 -37.56
N ALA A 77 -12.54 -4.75 -38.16
CA ALA A 77 -11.38 -5.33 -37.49
C ALA A 77 -10.95 -4.49 -36.27
N ALA A 78 -10.86 -3.16 -36.42
CA ALA A 78 -10.52 -2.26 -35.32
C ALA A 78 -11.52 -2.35 -34.15
N ARG A 79 -12.84 -2.37 -34.43
CA ARG A 79 -13.88 -2.53 -33.41
C ARG A 79 -13.75 -3.86 -32.64
N LYS A 80 -13.44 -4.96 -33.34
CA LYS A 80 -13.25 -6.27 -32.70
C LYS A 80 -12.00 -6.33 -31.83
N VAL A 81 -10.91 -5.66 -32.22
CA VAL A 81 -9.71 -5.52 -31.36
C VAL A 81 -10.05 -4.78 -30.06
N VAL A 82 -10.77 -3.65 -30.14
CA VAL A 82 -11.19 -2.89 -28.95
C VAL A 82 -12.12 -3.73 -28.06
N ALA A 83 -13.06 -4.46 -28.65
CA ALA A 83 -13.95 -5.35 -27.91
C ALA A 83 -13.19 -6.45 -27.16
N ILE A 84 -12.15 -7.02 -27.76
CA ILE A 84 -11.30 -8.05 -27.14
C ILE A 84 -10.49 -7.48 -25.97
N ILE A 85 -9.96 -6.25 -26.10
CA ILE A 85 -9.28 -5.57 -24.98
C ILE A 85 -10.25 -5.38 -23.81
N TRP A 86 -11.48 -4.96 -24.10
CA TRP A 86 -12.53 -4.81 -23.10
C TRP A 86 -12.94 -6.16 -22.47
N ASP A 87 -13.01 -7.23 -23.25
CA ASP A 87 -13.31 -8.59 -22.78
C ASP A 87 -12.20 -9.12 -21.85
N ALA A 88 -10.93 -8.95 -22.24
CA ALA A 88 -9.79 -9.33 -21.40
C ALA A 88 -9.73 -8.51 -20.10
N HIS A 89 -10.00 -7.20 -20.17
CA HIS A 89 -10.11 -6.36 -18.97
C HIS A 89 -11.25 -6.81 -18.06
N GLY A 90 -12.43 -7.11 -18.63
CA GLY A 90 -13.57 -7.66 -17.92
C GLY A 90 -13.22 -8.98 -17.24
N TRP A 91 -12.52 -9.88 -17.92
CA TRP A 91 -12.09 -11.15 -17.34
C TRP A 91 -11.12 -10.97 -16.15
N ILE A 92 -10.16 -10.05 -16.24
CA ILE A 92 -9.25 -9.72 -15.12
C ILE A 92 -10.05 -9.17 -13.93
N TRP A 93 -11.01 -8.28 -14.19
CA TRP A 93 -11.89 -7.72 -13.16
C TRP A 93 -12.79 -8.80 -12.51
N HIS A 94 -13.35 -9.71 -13.31
CA HIS A 94 -14.13 -10.85 -12.81
C HIS A 94 -13.26 -11.89 -12.09
N GLY A 95 -11.99 -12.05 -12.45
CA GLY A 95 -11.05 -12.89 -11.72
C GLY A 95 -10.80 -12.38 -10.29
N PHE A 96 -10.84 -11.07 -10.08
CA PHE A 96 -10.72 -10.47 -8.75
C PHE A 96 -11.88 -10.85 -7.83
N SER A 97 -13.13 -10.94 -8.32
CA SER A 97 -14.27 -11.34 -7.48
C SER A 97 -14.14 -12.79 -7.00
N ILE A 98 -13.65 -13.69 -7.86
CA ILE A 98 -13.40 -15.08 -7.47
C ILE A 98 -12.30 -15.13 -6.39
N LEU A 99 -11.21 -14.40 -6.59
CA LEU A 99 -10.13 -14.34 -5.60
C LEU A 99 -10.62 -13.76 -4.27
N SER A 100 -11.43 -12.70 -4.30
CA SER A 100 -12.00 -12.11 -3.07
C SER A 100 -12.92 -13.09 -2.35
N ASP A 101 -13.72 -13.86 -3.08
CA ASP A 101 -14.60 -14.88 -2.50
C ASP A 101 -13.80 -16.03 -1.88
N CYS A 102 -12.75 -16.51 -2.55
CA CYS A 102 -11.82 -17.51 -2.01
C CYS A 102 -11.14 -17.02 -0.73
N MET A 103 -10.74 -15.74 -0.70
CA MET A 103 -10.12 -15.10 0.46
C MET A 103 -11.15 -14.64 1.51
N ARG A 104 -12.45 -14.88 1.29
CA ARG A 104 -13.58 -14.45 2.12
C ARG A 104 -13.56 -12.95 2.45
N VAL A 105 -13.16 -12.13 1.48
CA VAL A 105 -13.19 -10.68 1.58
C VAL A 105 -14.64 -10.21 1.40
N ILE A 106 -15.22 -9.69 2.46
CA ILE A 106 -16.59 -9.19 2.48
C ILE A 106 -16.65 -7.66 2.31
N PRO A 107 -17.79 -7.11 1.86
CA PRO A 107 -18.07 -5.69 1.99
C PRO A 107 -17.96 -5.25 3.46
N GLY A 108 -17.14 -4.25 3.76
CA GLY A 108 -16.84 -3.85 5.14
C GLY A 108 -17.88 -2.95 5.81
N THR A 109 -19.19 -3.20 5.61
CA THR A 109 -20.24 -2.42 6.29
C THR A 109 -20.43 -2.88 7.73
N VAL A 110 -20.89 -1.99 8.62
CA VAL A 110 -21.10 -2.34 10.04
C VAL A 110 -22.12 -3.48 10.18
N GLN A 111 -23.18 -3.45 9.37
CA GLN A 111 -24.28 -4.42 9.41
C GLN A 111 -23.85 -5.81 8.95
N SER A 112 -23.07 -5.90 7.87
CA SER A 112 -22.56 -7.18 7.36
C SER A 112 -21.56 -7.80 8.34
N CYS A 113 -20.64 -6.99 8.88
CA CYS A 113 -19.72 -7.43 9.93
C CYS A 113 -20.47 -7.90 11.19
N SER A 114 -21.43 -7.12 11.68
CA SER A 114 -22.24 -7.45 12.86
C SER A 114 -23.03 -8.75 12.67
N LYS A 115 -23.63 -8.96 11.48
CA LYS A 115 -24.33 -10.20 11.14
C LYS A 115 -23.41 -11.42 11.22
N LEU A 116 -22.24 -11.35 10.56
CA LEU A 116 -21.30 -12.47 10.53
C LEU A 116 -20.73 -12.79 11.91
N LEU A 117 -20.48 -11.77 12.74
CA LEU A 117 -20.03 -11.96 14.13
C LEU A 117 -21.11 -12.64 14.98
N LYS A 118 -22.38 -12.25 14.82
CA LYS A 118 -23.52 -12.88 15.52
C LYS A 118 -23.76 -14.33 15.09
N GLU A 119 -23.38 -14.70 13.87
CA GLU A 119 -23.40 -16.08 13.37
C GLU A 119 -22.25 -16.94 13.92
N GLY A 120 -21.35 -16.37 14.74
CA GLY A 120 -20.22 -17.09 15.34
C GLY A 120 -18.97 -17.14 14.46
N ASN A 121 -18.90 -16.35 13.39
CA ASN A 121 -17.70 -16.25 12.55
C ASN A 121 -16.64 -15.34 13.17
N TYR A 122 -15.37 -15.57 12.80
CA TYR A 122 -14.26 -14.66 13.12
C TYR A 122 -14.07 -13.63 12.00
N LEU A 123 -13.79 -12.38 12.37
CA LEU A 123 -13.45 -11.31 11.42
C LEU A 123 -12.09 -10.70 11.76
N ALA A 124 -11.23 -10.64 10.74
CA ALA A 124 -9.99 -9.85 10.79
C ALA A 124 -10.24 -8.48 10.16
N ILE A 125 -10.09 -7.41 10.94
CA ILE A 125 -10.32 -6.04 10.48
C ILE A 125 -9.04 -5.23 10.68
N ALA A 126 -8.60 -4.54 9.62
CA ALA A 126 -7.54 -3.53 9.70
C ALA A 126 -8.16 -2.13 9.85
N PRO A 127 -8.18 -1.52 11.06
CA PRO A 127 -8.91 -0.26 11.29
C PRO A 127 -8.38 0.92 10.45
N GLY A 128 -7.07 0.94 10.22
CA GLY A 128 -6.39 1.93 9.38
C GLY A 128 -6.58 1.71 7.87
N GLY A 129 -7.09 0.55 7.46
CA GLY A 129 -7.40 0.17 6.08
C GLY A 129 -6.31 0.53 5.06
N VAL A 130 -6.75 0.76 3.82
CA VAL A 130 -5.88 1.08 2.67
C VAL A 130 -5.11 2.40 2.85
N TYR A 131 -5.64 3.33 3.65
CA TYR A 131 -4.97 4.60 3.94
C TYR A 131 -3.75 4.40 4.83
N GLU A 132 -3.88 3.67 5.94
CA GLU A 132 -2.75 3.40 6.82
C GLU A 132 -1.71 2.51 6.15
N ALA A 133 -2.17 1.50 5.40
CA ALA A 133 -1.29 0.60 4.65
C ALA A 133 -0.33 1.37 3.71
N GLN A 134 -0.84 2.39 3.00
CA GLN A 134 -0.04 3.16 2.06
C GLN A 134 0.79 4.27 2.71
N PHE A 135 0.25 4.95 3.72
CA PHE A 135 0.77 6.26 4.14
C PHE A 135 1.36 6.32 5.56
N SER A 136 1.20 5.27 6.38
CA SER A 136 1.78 5.27 7.73
C SER A 136 3.29 5.08 7.64
N LEU A 137 4.01 5.74 8.53
CA LEU A 137 5.45 5.68 8.65
C LEU A 137 5.78 5.11 10.03
N ASN A 138 6.77 4.21 10.10
CA ASN A 138 7.26 3.65 11.35
C ASN A 138 6.17 3.11 12.29
N TYR A 139 5.19 2.38 11.73
CA TYR A 139 4.13 1.74 12.50
C TYR A 139 3.18 2.72 13.24
N SER A 140 3.12 3.99 12.83
CA SER A 140 2.15 4.94 13.40
C SER A 140 0.72 4.56 13.04
N LEU A 141 -0.18 4.55 14.04
CA LEU A 141 -1.61 4.33 13.82
C LEU A 141 -2.23 5.58 13.17
N MET A 142 -3.03 5.40 12.12
CA MET A 142 -3.63 6.50 11.35
C MET A 142 -5.12 6.28 11.10
N TRP A 143 -5.85 5.96 12.17
CA TRP A 143 -7.28 5.59 12.07
C TRP A 143 -8.21 6.80 11.91
N LYS A 144 -7.74 8.02 12.19
CA LYS A 144 -8.54 9.25 12.12
C LYS A 144 -9.87 9.04 12.89
N ARG A 145 -11.00 9.41 12.29
CA ARG A 145 -12.35 9.22 12.85
C ARG A 145 -13.01 7.89 12.43
N ARG A 146 -12.24 6.85 12.12
CA ARG A 146 -12.80 5.56 11.68
C ARG A 146 -13.22 4.70 12.86
N LEU A 147 -14.54 4.57 13.00
CA LEU A 147 -15.19 3.85 14.10
C LEU A 147 -15.96 2.60 13.64
N GLY A 148 -15.86 2.22 12.36
CA GLY A 148 -16.67 1.14 11.79
C GLY A 148 -16.48 -0.20 12.49
N PHE A 149 -15.23 -0.57 12.80
CA PHE A 149 -14.93 -1.81 13.51
C PHE A 149 -15.47 -1.79 14.95
N ALA A 150 -15.33 -0.64 15.64
CA ALA A 150 -15.80 -0.47 17.01
C ALA A 150 -17.33 -0.57 17.08
N LYS A 151 -18.04 0.08 16.14
CA LYS A 151 -19.50 -0.04 16.01
C LYS A 151 -19.93 -1.49 15.76
N ALA A 152 -19.26 -2.20 14.85
CA ALA A 152 -19.57 -3.60 14.56
C ALA A 152 -19.36 -4.51 15.78
N ALA A 153 -18.27 -4.30 16.53
CA ALA A 153 -17.97 -5.06 17.74
C ALA A 153 -18.98 -4.80 18.87
N LEU A 154 -19.35 -3.53 19.12
CA LEU A 154 -20.33 -3.15 20.14
C LEU A 154 -21.74 -3.69 19.80
N GLU A 155 -22.14 -3.62 18.53
CA GLU A 155 -23.46 -4.11 18.08
C GLU A 155 -23.59 -5.64 18.19
N SER A 156 -22.48 -6.37 18.04
CA SER A 156 -22.42 -7.83 18.14
C SER A 156 -22.03 -8.33 19.53
N LYS A 157 -21.64 -7.44 20.45
CA LYS A 157 -21.19 -7.74 21.82
C LYS A 157 -20.05 -8.78 21.87
N VAL A 158 -19.16 -8.75 20.88
CA VAL A 158 -18.01 -9.66 20.80
C VAL A 158 -16.73 -9.01 21.35
N PRO A 159 -15.78 -9.80 21.90
CA PRO A 159 -14.49 -9.29 22.30
C PRO A 159 -13.64 -8.88 21.08
N VAL A 160 -12.88 -7.80 21.21
CA VAL A 160 -11.90 -7.36 20.21
C VAL A 160 -10.50 -7.78 20.65
N ILE A 161 -9.79 -8.51 19.81
CA ILE A 161 -8.42 -8.96 20.09
C ILE A 161 -7.44 -8.13 19.23
N PRO A 162 -6.60 -7.28 19.82
CA PRO A 162 -5.60 -6.52 19.08
C PRO A 162 -4.47 -7.46 18.62
N ILE A 163 -4.10 -7.38 17.35
CA ILE A 163 -3.06 -8.23 16.75
C ILE A 163 -2.04 -7.34 16.03
N PHE A 164 -0.76 -7.53 16.34
CA PHE A 164 0.35 -6.82 15.70
C PHE A 164 1.33 -7.80 15.06
N THR A 165 1.81 -7.52 13.85
CA THR A 165 2.84 -8.35 13.20
C THR A 165 4.16 -7.59 13.11
N GLU A 166 5.16 -8.09 13.83
CA GLU A 166 6.53 -7.59 13.86
C GLU A 166 7.17 -7.67 12.47
N ASN A 167 7.97 -6.67 12.10
CA ASN A 167 8.71 -6.56 10.84
C ASN A 167 7.85 -6.47 9.56
N LEU A 168 6.53 -6.27 9.67
CA LEU A 168 5.64 -6.19 8.50
C LEU A 168 6.04 -5.06 7.54
N ARG A 169 6.50 -3.91 8.05
CA ARG A 169 6.98 -2.79 7.21
C ARG A 169 8.37 -3.00 6.65
N GLU A 170 9.17 -3.88 7.26
CA GLU A 170 10.46 -4.29 6.70
C GLU A 170 10.26 -5.34 5.60
N ALA A 171 9.20 -6.13 5.68
CA ALA A 171 8.79 -7.04 4.61
C ALA A 171 8.24 -6.28 3.39
N PHE A 172 7.38 -5.28 3.63
CA PHE A 172 6.69 -4.51 2.58
C PHE A 172 6.79 -3.00 2.85
N ARG A 173 7.41 -2.28 1.91
CA ARG A 173 7.64 -0.83 1.98
C ARG A 173 6.82 -0.12 0.91
N THR A 174 6.29 1.04 1.27
CA THR A 174 5.66 1.95 0.31
C THR A 174 6.70 2.95 -0.21
N MET A 175 6.62 3.30 -1.49
CA MET A 175 7.49 4.32 -2.06
C MET A 175 7.22 5.69 -1.44
N HIS A 176 8.29 6.36 -1.00
CA HIS A 176 8.22 7.67 -0.37
C HIS A 176 8.24 8.81 -1.39
N LEU A 177 8.86 8.60 -2.54
CA LEU A 177 8.95 9.58 -3.61
C LEU A 177 7.56 9.82 -4.20
N GLY A 178 7.12 11.08 -4.27
CA GLY A 178 5.78 11.41 -4.80
C GLY A 178 4.63 11.23 -3.81
N ARG A 179 4.88 11.02 -2.51
CA ARG A 179 3.83 10.83 -1.48
C ARG A 179 2.72 11.89 -1.52
N ARG A 180 3.05 13.17 -1.72
CA ARG A 180 2.05 14.25 -1.81
C ARG A 180 1.11 14.07 -3.01
N LEU A 181 1.67 13.67 -4.16
CA LEU A 181 0.90 13.37 -5.36
C LEU A 181 -0.01 12.16 -5.15
N PHE A 182 0.54 11.06 -4.60
CA PHE A 182 -0.24 9.85 -4.29
C PHE A 182 -1.34 10.10 -3.26
N LEU A 183 -1.08 10.93 -2.25
CA LEU A 183 -2.10 11.35 -1.29
C LEU A 183 -3.22 12.12 -2.00
N LYS A 184 -2.89 13.10 -2.85
CA LYS A 184 -3.89 13.87 -3.62
C LYS A 184 -4.72 12.95 -4.52
N LEU A 185 -4.06 12.05 -5.24
CA LEU A 185 -4.69 11.08 -6.12
C LEU A 185 -5.59 10.10 -5.35
N TYR A 186 -5.13 9.57 -4.21
CA TYR A 186 -5.93 8.71 -3.34
C TYR A 186 -7.12 9.46 -2.73
N THR A 187 -6.96 10.72 -2.30
CA THR A 187 -8.09 11.48 -1.76
C THR A 187 -9.19 11.69 -2.78
N TRP A 188 -8.82 11.86 -4.05
CA TRP A 188 -9.74 12.04 -5.18
C TRP A 188 -10.38 10.72 -5.64
N THR A 189 -9.57 9.69 -5.91
CA THR A 189 -10.03 8.44 -6.55
C THR A 189 -10.36 7.31 -5.57
N LYS A 190 -9.85 7.37 -4.34
CA LYS A 190 -9.82 6.26 -3.35
C LYS A 190 -9.10 4.99 -3.81
N LEU A 191 -8.41 5.03 -4.95
CA LEU A 191 -7.66 3.91 -5.49
C LEU A 191 -6.23 3.85 -4.91
N PRO A 192 -5.71 2.64 -4.58
CA PRO A 192 -4.40 2.47 -3.98
C PRO A 192 -3.27 2.57 -5.03
N PHE A 193 -2.92 3.78 -5.43
CA PHE A 193 -1.87 4.03 -6.41
C PHE A 193 -0.45 4.11 -5.83
N ALA A 194 -0.28 4.13 -4.51
CA ALA A 194 1.06 4.20 -3.92
C ALA A 194 1.79 2.87 -4.15
N PRO A 195 2.92 2.85 -4.89
CA PRO A 195 3.59 1.60 -5.21
C PRO A 195 4.18 0.98 -3.94
N ILE A 196 3.91 -0.30 -3.74
CA ILE A 196 4.44 -1.12 -2.66
C ILE A 196 5.52 -2.02 -3.27
N TYR A 197 6.72 -1.99 -2.69
CA TYR A 197 7.81 -2.90 -3.03
C TYR A 197 8.22 -3.68 -1.78
N GLY A 198 8.72 -4.89 -1.95
CA GLY A 198 9.05 -5.74 -0.81
C GLY A 198 9.00 -7.21 -1.15
N GLY A 199 8.54 -8.00 -0.18
CA GLY A 199 8.72 -9.46 -0.19
C GLY A 199 10.08 -9.88 0.38
N PHE A 200 10.73 -9.01 1.16
CA PHE A 200 12.00 -9.34 1.79
C PHE A 200 11.80 -10.52 2.77
N PRO A 201 12.74 -11.48 2.82
CA PRO A 201 12.65 -12.63 3.70
C PRO A 201 13.02 -12.22 5.14
N VAL A 202 12.27 -11.30 5.74
CA VAL A 202 12.40 -10.91 7.15
C VAL A 202 11.65 -11.91 8.04
N LYS A 203 12.01 -11.98 9.33
CA LYS A 203 11.25 -12.79 10.29
C LYS A 203 10.01 -12.01 10.74
N MET A 204 8.84 -12.42 10.26
CA MET A 204 7.57 -11.91 10.77
C MET A 204 7.13 -12.73 11.99
N VAL A 205 6.66 -12.04 13.04
CA VAL A 205 6.07 -12.66 14.23
C VAL A 205 4.79 -11.91 14.57
N THR A 206 3.68 -12.64 14.63
CA THR A 206 2.40 -12.09 15.01
C THR A 206 2.22 -12.20 16.52
N HIS A 207 2.06 -11.06 17.17
CA HIS A 207 1.82 -10.90 18.60
C HIS A 207 0.33 -10.66 18.83
N ILE A 208 -0.26 -11.46 19.72
CA ILE A 208 -1.68 -11.42 20.03
C ILE A 208 -1.83 -10.75 21.40
N GLY A 209 -2.55 -9.64 21.44
CA GLY A 209 -2.82 -8.89 22.67
C GLY A 209 -3.98 -9.49 23.48
N ARG A 210 -4.24 -8.87 24.63
CA ARG A 210 -5.32 -9.31 25.52
C ARG A 210 -6.69 -8.96 24.90
N PRO A 211 -7.71 -9.82 25.05
CA PRO A 211 -9.06 -9.50 24.57
C PRO A 211 -9.63 -8.30 25.31
N ILE A 212 -10.23 -7.37 24.56
CA ILE A 212 -11.00 -6.25 25.09
C ILE A 212 -12.48 -6.65 25.00
N TYR A 213 -13.08 -6.93 26.15
CA TYR A 213 -14.47 -7.37 26.25
C TYR A 213 -15.45 -6.20 26.14
N TYR A 214 -16.69 -6.53 25.78
CA TYR A 214 -17.79 -5.57 25.73
C TYR A 214 -18.16 -5.07 27.13
N GLU A 215 -18.32 -3.75 27.27
CA GLU A 215 -18.82 -3.07 28.46
C GLU A 215 -20.07 -2.27 28.07
N PRO A 216 -21.16 -2.27 28.87
CA PRO A 216 -22.43 -1.61 28.52
C PRO A 216 -22.32 -0.11 28.21
N ASP A 217 -21.42 0.59 28.89
CA ASP A 217 -21.27 2.06 28.81
C ASP A 217 -20.17 2.50 27.83
N LEU A 218 -19.59 1.56 27.08
CA LEU A 218 -18.44 1.85 26.22
C LEU A 218 -18.87 2.50 24.90
N SER A 219 -18.42 3.74 24.67
CA SER A 219 -18.63 4.41 23.39
C SER A 219 -17.75 3.79 22.28
N PRO A 220 -18.14 3.88 21.00
CA PRO A 220 -17.29 3.45 19.89
C PRO A 220 -15.91 4.14 19.87
N GLU A 221 -15.85 5.39 20.29
CA GLU A 221 -14.63 6.19 20.43
C GLU A 221 -13.74 5.64 21.55
N ASP A 222 -14.31 5.33 22.71
CA ASP A 222 -13.55 4.75 23.83
C ASP A 222 -13.00 3.36 23.49
N LEU A 223 -13.81 2.53 22.82
CA LEU A 223 -13.34 1.24 22.31
C LEU A 223 -12.20 1.42 21.31
N GLN A 224 -12.31 2.38 20.39
CA GLN A 224 -11.24 2.71 19.46
C GLN A 224 -9.96 3.09 20.19
N MET A 225 -10.05 3.96 21.22
CA MET A 225 -8.90 4.39 22.01
C MET A 225 -8.26 3.23 22.80
N LYS A 226 -9.07 2.39 23.46
CA LYS A 226 -8.57 1.19 24.17
C LYS A 226 -7.80 0.24 23.24
N VAL A 227 -8.35 -0.01 22.05
CA VAL A 227 -7.72 -0.89 21.03
C VAL A 227 -6.45 -0.24 20.45
N ALA A 228 -6.46 1.07 20.21
CA ALA A 228 -5.28 1.81 19.74
C ALA A 228 -4.15 1.74 20.77
N ALA A 229 -4.44 2.02 22.05
CA ALA A 229 -3.46 1.96 23.13
C ALA A 229 -2.84 0.56 23.26
N SER A 230 -3.66 -0.49 23.17
CA SER A 230 -3.16 -1.87 23.21
C SER A 230 -2.27 -2.22 22.01
N LEU A 231 -2.61 -1.74 20.81
CA LEU A 231 -1.75 -1.92 19.63
C LEU A 231 -0.45 -1.13 19.74
N GLU A 232 -0.48 0.10 20.25
CA GLU A 232 0.72 0.89 20.51
C GLU A 232 1.64 0.22 21.53
N GLU A 233 1.08 -0.39 22.58
CA GLU A 233 1.84 -1.16 23.56
C GLU A 233 2.51 -2.40 22.92
N LEU A 234 1.78 -3.14 22.08
CA LEU A 234 2.33 -4.28 21.33
C LEU A 234 3.47 -3.83 20.39
N ILE A 235 3.28 -2.72 19.68
CA ILE A 235 4.31 -2.15 18.80
C ILE A 235 5.54 -1.75 19.63
N LYS A 236 5.35 -0.99 20.72
CA LYS A 236 6.44 -0.53 21.58
C LYS A 236 7.24 -1.68 22.17
N THR A 237 6.56 -2.75 22.58
CA THR A 237 7.19 -3.92 23.23
C THR A 237 7.95 -4.79 22.23
N HIS A 238 7.41 -4.98 21.03
CA HIS A 238 7.91 -6.00 20.11
C HIS A 238 8.68 -5.49 18.90
N GLN A 239 8.47 -4.23 18.48
CA GLN A 239 9.03 -3.67 17.26
C GLN A 239 10.26 -2.79 17.52
N ARG A 240 11.29 -2.96 16.69
CA ARG A 240 12.44 -2.05 16.65
C ARG A 240 12.09 -0.80 15.83
N ILE A 241 12.30 0.39 16.41
CA ILE A 241 12.09 1.69 15.76
C ILE A 241 13.37 2.55 15.93
N PRO A 242 13.95 3.12 14.85
CA PRO A 242 13.57 2.95 13.45
C PRO A 242 13.80 1.51 12.98
N GLY A 243 12.91 1.02 12.11
CA GLY A 243 13.00 -0.33 11.56
C GLY A 243 14.17 -0.47 10.56
N ASN A 244 14.75 -1.67 10.49
CA ASN A 244 15.92 -1.95 9.63
C ASN A 244 15.79 -3.34 9.00
N ILE A 245 15.76 -3.38 7.66
CA ILE A 245 15.53 -4.61 6.88
C ILE A 245 16.62 -5.65 7.16
N LEU A 246 17.90 -5.27 7.19
CA LEU A 246 19.01 -6.20 7.41
C LEU A 246 18.90 -6.84 8.79
N LEU A 247 18.66 -6.03 9.84
CA LEU A 247 18.50 -6.56 11.18
C LEU A 247 17.27 -7.48 11.28
N SER A 248 16.18 -7.15 10.59
CA SER A 248 14.96 -7.98 10.54
C SER A 248 15.13 -9.28 9.74
N ILE A 249 16.08 -9.34 8.79
CA ILE A 249 16.52 -10.58 8.14
C ILE A 249 17.34 -11.42 9.13
N LEU A 250 18.29 -10.80 9.83
CA LEU A 250 19.12 -11.48 10.83
C LEU A 250 18.29 -12.06 12.00
N ASP A 251 17.12 -11.50 12.30
CA ASP A 251 16.17 -12.03 13.28
C ASP A 251 15.65 -13.44 12.92
N ARG A 252 15.92 -13.96 11.72
CA ARG A 252 15.68 -15.37 11.36
C ARG A 252 16.65 -16.33 12.06
N ILE A 253 17.85 -15.88 12.41
CA ILE A 253 18.86 -16.68 13.09
C ILE A 253 18.64 -16.53 14.60
N PRO A 254 18.23 -17.60 15.34
CA PRO A 254 17.82 -17.49 16.74
C PRO A 254 18.87 -16.86 17.66
N TYR A 255 20.15 -17.22 17.47
CA TYR A 255 21.26 -16.66 18.23
C TYR A 255 21.39 -15.14 18.03
N LEU A 256 21.35 -14.67 16.78
CA LEU A 256 21.43 -13.25 16.46
C LEU A 256 20.20 -12.50 16.98
N ARG A 257 19.01 -13.06 16.83
CA ARG A 257 17.77 -12.47 17.36
C ARG A 257 17.86 -12.23 18.86
N LYS A 258 18.30 -13.23 19.63
CA LYS A 258 18.44 -13.10 21.10
C LYS A 258 19.40 -11.96 21.46
N ARG A 259 20.57 -11.90 20.80
CA ARG A 259 21.59 -10.86 21.02
C ARG A 259 21.11 -9.46 20.59
N LEU A 260 20.44 -9.35 19.45
CA LEU A 260 19.94 -8.10 18.90
C LEU A 260 18.73 -7.55 19.68
N LYS A 261 17.93 -8.42 20.32
CA LYS A 261 16.85 -8.00 21.21
C LYS A 261 17.33 -7.70 22.64
N SER A 262 18.32 -8.41 23.17
CA SER A 262 18.90 -8.10 24.48
C SER A 262 19.66 -6.78 24.50
N GLY A 263 20.32 -6.40 23.40
CA GLY A 263 20.99 -5.10 23.26
C GLY A 263 20.04 -3.89 23.24
N ILE A 264 18.74 -4.09 22.98
CA ILE A 264 17.72 -3.04 23.06
C ILE A 264 17.38 -2.74 24.52
N VAL A 265 17.35 -3.76 25.40
CA VAL A 265 17.03 -3.59 26.83
C VAL A 265 18.08 -2.77 27.56
N HIS A 266 19.36 -2.88 27.18
CA HIS A 266 20.46 -2.16 27.83
C HIS A 266 20.71 -0.72 27.36
N ARG A 267 19.98 -0.22 26.35
CA ARG A 267 20.09 1.20 25.91
C ARG A 267 19.04 2.12 26.55
N PHE A 268 18.16 1.57 27.38
CA PHE A 268 17.08 2.31 28.05
C PHE A 268 17.08 2.13 29.58
N VAL A 269 18.23 1.74 30.15
CA VAL A 269 18.52 1.80 31.59
C VAL A 269 19.66 2.77 31.81
#